data_AF-A0A968Y128-F1
#
_entry.id   AF-A0A968Y128-F1
#
_cell.length_a   1.000
_cell.length_b   1.000
_cell.length_c   1.000
_cell.angle_alpha   90.00
_cell.angle_beta   90.00
_cell.angle_gamma   90.00
#
_symmetry.space_group_name_H-M   'P 1'
#
loop_
_entity.id
_entity.type
_entity.pdbx_description
1 polymer ?
#
loop_
_entity_poly.entity_id
_entity_poly.type
_entity_poly.pdbx_seq_one_letter_code
_entity_poly.pdbx_strand_id
1 'polypeptide(L)' 'MAIKKGSIVRAVREKLENSLEAQASDRRFSSYIFETKGEVMDVRGDYAFVKFGKVPTPNIWLRVDQLEDFK' A
#
# COMPACT_ATOMS: atom_id res chain seq x y z
N MET A 1 6.09 -10.56 8.62
CA MET A 1 6.40 -11.56 7.57
C MET A 1 6.98 -10.81 6.37
N ALA A 2 7.77 -11.45 5.52
CA ALA A 2 8.19 -10.81 4.27
C ALA A 2 6.95 -10.69 3.36
N ILE A 3 6.63 -9.46 2.93
CA ILE A 3 5.54 -9.22 2.00
C ILE A 3 5.92 -9.83 0.65
N LYS A 4 5.05 -10.69 0.12
CA LYS A 4 5.25 -11.38 -1.15
C LYS A 4 4.05 -11.17 -2.06
N LYS A 5 4.21 -11.51 -3.34
CA LYS A 5 3.10 -11.56 -4.27
C LYS A 5 1.97 -12.45 -3.73
N GLY A 6 0.74 -11.95 -3.77
CA GLY A 6 -0.46 -12.58 -3.21
C GLY A 6 -0.70 -12.32 -1.73
N SER A 7 0.19 -11.60 -1.03
CA SER A 7 -0.08 -11.14 0.34
C SER A 7 -1.25 -10.15 0.35
N ILE A 8 -2.08 -10.23 1.40
CA ILE A 8 -3.12 -9.24 1.67
C ILE A 8 -2.59 -8.25 2.69
N VAL A 9 -2.60 -6.96 2.33
CA VAL A 9 -1.95 -5.89 3.08
C VAL A 9 -2.86 -4.68 3.23
N ARG A 10 -2.48 -3.78 4.14
CA ARG A 10 -2.93 -2.37 4.19
C ARG A 10 -1.73 -1.45 4.33
N ALA A 11 -1.91 -0.19 3.95
CA ALA A 11 -0.92 0.84 4.21
C ALA A 11 -0.91 1.22 5.69
N VAL A 12 0.26 1.59 6.21
CA VAL A 12 0.47 2.14 7.54
C VAL A 12 0.53 3.66 7.43
N ARG A 13 -0.46 4.35 7.99
CA ARG A 13 -0.61 5.81 7.89
C ARG A 13 0.66 6.57 8.27
N GLU A 14 1.22 6.27 9.44
CA GLU A 14 2.39 6.96 10.00
C GLU A 14 3.64 6.88 9.10
N LYS A 15 3.80 5.75 8.41
CA LYS A 15 4.94 5.51 7.51
C LYS A 15 4.71 6.07 6.12
N LEU A 16 3.45 6.18 5.69
CA LEU A 16 3.10 6.76 4.40
C LEU A 16 3.13 8.29 4.44
N GLU A 17 2.59 8.93 5.49
CA GLU A 17 2.44 10.40 5.55
C GLU A 17 3.76 11.19 5.50
N ASN A 18 4.87 10.60 5.97
CA ASN A 18 6.19 11.24 5.98
C ASN A 18 7.13 10.75 4.86
N SER A 19 6.58 10.05 3.86
CA SER A 19 7.36 9.39 2.82
C SER A 19 7.54 10.22 1.54
N LEU A 20 8.43 9.75 0.66
CA LEU A 20 8.58 10.32 -0.69
C LEU A 20 7.29 10.13 -1.51
N GLU A 21 6.61 8.99 -1.34
CA GLU A 21 5.37 8.65 -2.01
C GLU A 21 4.22 9.60 -1.62
N ALA A 22 4.27 10.18 -0.43
CA ALA A 22 3.33 11.22 -0.02
C ALA A 22 3.49 12.54 -0.78
N GLN A 23 4.68 12.84 -1.30
CA GLN A 23 4.88 14.04 -2.12
C GLN A 23 4.25 13.90 -3.51
N ALA A 24 4.05 12.67 -3.99
CA ALA A 24 3.40 12.39 -5.28
C ALA A 24 1.87 12.41 -5.20
N SER A 25 1.31 12.41 -3.99
CA SER A 25 -0.14 12.31 -3.74
C SER A 25 -0.68 13.56 -3.04
N ASP A 26 -2.01 13.66 -2.94
CA ASP A 26 -2.62 14.63 -2.02
C ASP A 26 -2.23 14.29 -0.57
N ARG A 27 -2.05 15.33 0.27
CA ARG A 27 -1.76 15.20 1.70
C ARG A 27 -2.89 14.48 2.45
N ARG A 28 -4.11 14.48 1.91
CA ARG A 28 -5.27 13.78 2.48
C ARG A 28 -5.45 12.43 1.82
N PHE A 29 -4.82 11.40 2.38
CA PHE A 29 -5.03 10.03 1.91
C PHE A 29 -6.44 9.53 2.20
N SER A 30 -7.09 8.98 1.18
CA SER A 30 -8.39 8.32 1.30
C SER A 30 -8.33 7.11 2.22
N SER A 31 -9.37 6.87 3.01
CA SER A 31 -9.33 5.83 4.06
C SER A 31 -9.20 4.40 3.53
N TYR A 32 -9.58 4.15 2.26
CA TYR A 32 -9.62 2.82 1.68
C TYR A 32 -8.27 2.10 1.68
N ILE A 33 -7.14 2.82 1.55
CA ILE A 33 -5.80 2.20 1.56
C ILE A 33 -5.39 1.69 2.95
N PHE A 34 -6.03 2.19 4.00
CA PHE A 34 -5.77 1.82 5.40
C PHE A 34 -6.80 0.82 5.93
N GLU A 35 -8.06 0.93 5.50
CA GLU A 35 -9.17 0.19 6.09
C GLU A 35 -9.58 -1.05 5.29
N THR A 36 -9.10 -1.19 4.05
CA THR A 36 -9.55 -2.25 3.15
C THR A 36 -8.41 -3.15 2.71
N LYS A 37 -8.76 -4.34 2.22
CA LYS A 37 -7.81 -5.35 1.74
C LYS A 37 -7.15 -4.87 0.45
N GLY A 38 -5.83 -4.75 0.46
CA GLY A 38 -4.98 -4.61 -0.72
C GLY A 38 -4.32 -5.93 -1.06
N GLU A 39 -4.32 -6.32 -2.32
CA GLU A 39 -3.59 -7.51 -2.80
C GLU A 39 -2.27 -7.08 -3.43
N VAL A 40 -1.16 -7.74 -3.03
CA VAL A 40 0.15 -7.51 -3.62
C VAL A 40 0.25 -8.25 -4.96
N MET A 41 0.26 -7.50 -6.05
CA MET A 41 0.30 -8.01 -7.42
C MET A 41 1.74 -8.34 -7.88
N ASP A 42 2.71 -7.56 -7.44
CA ASP A 42 4.13 -7.70 -7.78
C ASP A 42 5.02 -7.13 -6.67
N VAL A 43 6.27 -7.60 -6.59
CA VAL A 43 7.29 -7.07 -5.66
C VAL A 43 8.60 -6.87 -6.42
N ARG A 44 9.16 -5.67 -6.36
CA ARG A 44 10.43 -5.30 -7.01
C ARG A 44 11.33 -4.58 -6.02
N GLY A 45 12.36 -5.28 -5.54
CA GLY A 45 13.23 -4.76 -4.49
C GLY A 45 12.42 -4.41 -3.24
N ASP A 46 12.50 -3.15 -2.82
CA ASP A 46 11.81 -2.64 -1.62
C ASP A 46 10.40 -2.13 -1.89
N TYR A 47 9.86 -2.31 -3.10
CA TYR A 47 8.55 -1.81 -3.50
C TYR A 47 7.59 -2.96 -3.82
N ALA A 48 6.33 -2.78 -3.44
CA ALA A 48 5.22 -3.67 -3.73
C ALA A 48 4.17 -2.95 -4.55
N PHE A 49 3.66 -3.63 -5.58
CA PHE A 49 2.57 -3.15 -6.41
C PHE A 49 1.25 -3.66 -5.85
N VAL A 50 0.44 -2.77 -5.27
CA VAL A 50 -0.75 -3.13 -4.50
C VAL A 50 -2.02 -2.73 -5.25
N LYS A 51 -2.95 -3.66 -5.33
CA LYS A 51 -4.31 -3.45 -5.83
C LYS A 51 -5.28 -3.35 -4.67
N PHE A 52 -5.89 -2.19 -4.46
CA PHE A 52 -6.93 -2.01 -3.46
C PHE A 52 -8.31 -2.30 -4.07
N GLY A 53 -8.87 -3.47 -3.75
CA GLY A 53 -10.06 -3.99 -4.45
C GLY A 53 -11.38 -3.29 -4.11
N LYS A 54 -11.45 -2.47 -3.05
CA LYS A 54 -12.70 -1.84 -2.62
C LYS A 54 -13.14 -0.71 -3.56
N VAL A 55 -12.19 0.01 -4.16
CA VAL A 55 -12.44 1.17 -5.03
C VAL A 55 -11.73 0.91 -6.36
N PRO A 56 -12.39 1.14 -7.52
CA PRO A 56 -11.79 0.90 -8.83
C PRO A 56 -10.75 1.97 -9.19
N THR A 57 -9.65 1.98 -8.44
CA THR A 57 -8.50 2.87 -8.62
C THR A 57 -7.34 2.13 -9.26
N PRO A 58 -6.42 2.84 -9.94
CA PRO A 58 -5.16 2.27 -10.37
C PRO A 58 -4.40 1.65 -9.20
N ASN A 59 -3.63 0.61 -9.50
CA ASN A 59 -2.73 -0.01 -8.53
C ASN A 59 -1.59 0.96 -8.16
N ILE A 60 -1.08 0.83 -6.94
CA ILE A 60 -0.13 1.78 -6.37
C ILE A 60 1.17 1.06 -6.03
N TRP A 61 2.30 1.67 -6.36
CA TRP A 61 3.60 1.25 -5.85
C TRP A 61 3.83 1.88 -4.49
N LEU A 62 4.02 1.04 -3.47
CA LEU A 62 4.31 1.45 -2.10
C LEU A 62 5.56 0.72 -1.63
N ARG A 63 6.32 1.33 -0.72
CA ARG A 63 7.44 0.62 -0.11
C ARG A 63 6.93 -0.48 0.81
N VAL A 64 7.64 -1.59 0.84
CA VAL A 64 7.30 -2.77 1.66
C VAL A 64 7.26 -2.41 3.14
N ASP A 65 8.06 -1.46 3.60
CA ASP A 65 8.06 -1.01 5.00
C ASP A 65 6.82 -0.18 5.37
N GLN A 66 6.14 0.43 4.39
CA GLN A 66 4.88 1.18 4.55
C GLN A 66 3.65 0.27 4.61
N LEU A 67 3.83 -1.03 4.42
CA LEU A 67 2.76 -2.01 4.35
C LEU A 67 2.80 -2.95 5.55
N GLU A 68 1.64 -3.41 5.97
CA GLU A 68 1.49 -4.47 6.97
C GLU A 68 0.46 -5.50 6.55
N ASP A 69 0.59 -6.73 7.07
CA ASP A 69 -0.36 -7.81 6.81
C ASP A 69 -1.76 -7.42 7.30
N PHE A 70 -2.76 -7.59 6.42
CA PHE A 70 -4.16 -7.36 6.76
C PHE A 70 -4.69 -8.54 7.56
N LYS A 71 -4.87 -8.37 8.88
CA LYS A 71 -5.51 -9.34 9.76
C LYS A 71 -7.03 -9.19 9.75
#